data_AF-A0A962NZ35-F1
#
_entry.id   AF-A0A962NZ35-F1
#
_cell.length_a   1.000
_cell.length_b   1.000
_cell.length_c   1.000
_cell.angle_alpha   90.00
_cell.angle_beta   90.00
_cell.angle_gamma   90.00
#
_symmetry.space_group_name_H-M   'P 1'
#
loop_
_entity.id
_entity.type
_entity.pdbx_description
1 polymer ?
#
loop_
_entity_poly.entity_id
_entity_poly.type
_entity_poly.pdbx_seq_one_letter_code
_entity_poly.pdbx_strand_id
1 'polypeptide(L)'
;MQRKIAIGVSVSLIVIAVILLWLARTPEETVTATPVAATTAAPQGLPSPQEVASAIEKSKTDTRFKTGRESMPKSLMDTEVDGALEVDKNGNLIISQSIRQTFDYFLSAIGEEDLTTIV
;
A
#
# COMPACT_ATOMS: atom_id res chain seq x y z
N MET A 1 -43.36 25.74 10.34
CA MET A 1 -42.29 25.15 9.50
C MET A 1 -41.20 24.46 10.32
N GLN A 2 -40.82 24.95 11.51
CA GLN A 2 -39.72 24.39 12.31
C GLN A 2 -39.91 22.93 12.77
N ARG A 3 -41.15 22.50 13.07
CA ARG A 3 -41.43 21.10 13.42
C ARG A 3 -41.14 20.12 12.27
N LYS A 4 -41.43 20.50 11.03
CA LYS A 4 -41.15 19.68 9.84
C LYS A 4 -39.65 19.57 9.56
N ILE A 5 -38.91 20.65 9.79
CA ILE A 5 -37.45 20.72 9.66
C ILE A 5 -36.78 19.86 10.75
N ALA A 6 -37.26 19.96 12.01
CA ALA A 6 -36.78 19.14 13.11
C ALA A 6 -36.99 17.64 12.86
N ILE A 7 -38.17 17.25 12.35
CA ILE A 7 -38.46 15.85 11.97
C ILE A 7 -37.54 15.39 10.83
N GLY A 8 -37.31 16.23 9.82
CA GLY A 8 -36.39 15.90 8.71
C GLY A 8 -34.95 15.69 9.17
N VAL A 9 -34.46 16.52 10.09
CA VAL A 9 -33.12 16.37 10.67
C VAL A 9 -33.01 15.11 11.51
N SER A 10 -34.00 14.81 12.36
CA SER A 10 -34.00 13.57 13.15
C SER A 10 -34.04 12.32 12.29
N VAL A 11 -34.82 12.31 11.21
CA VAL A 11 -34.86 11.17 10.26
C VAL A 11 -33.51 11.00 9.57
N SER A 12 -32.87 12.09 9.13
CA SER A 12 -31.54 12.03 8.51
C SER A 12 -30.48 11.49 9.47
N LEU A 13 -30.51 11.92 10.74
CA LEU A 13 -29.61 11.45 11.79
C LEU A 13 -29.78 9.95 12.07
N ILE A 14 -31.01 9.45 12.08
CA ILE A 14 -31.31 8.02 12.25
C ILE A 14 -30.78 7.22 11.06
N VAL A 15 -30.99 7.70 9.82
CA VAL A 15 -30.49 7.02 8.61
C VAL A 15 -28.96 6.94 8.61
N ILE A 16 -28.28 8.03 8.97
CA ILE A 16 -26.81 8.06 9.09
C ILE A 16 -26.33 7.09 10.17
N ALA A 17 -26.98 7.06 11.34
CA ALA A 17 -26.63 6.12 12.42
C ALA A 17 -26.80 4.65 12.01
N VAL A 18 -27.86 4.33 11.26
CA VAL A 18 -28.10 2.98 10.73
C VAL A 18 -27.03 2.59 9.70
N ILE A 19 -26.63 3.52 8.82
CA ILE A 19 -25.57 3.28 7.84
C ILE A 19 -24.23 3.05 8.53
N LEU A 20 -23.90 3.83 9.55
CA LEU A 20 -22.67 3.64 10.33
C LEU A 20 -22.66 2.31 11.08
N LEU A 21 -23.80 1.89 11.64
CA LEU A 21 -23.96 0.55 12.25
C LEU A 21 -23.83 -0.57 11.22
N TRP A 22 -24.33 -0.37 10.00
CA TRP A 22 -24.20 -1.34 8.92
C TRP A 22 -22.74 -1.46 8.45
N LEU A 23 -22.03 -0.34 8.33
CA LEU A 23 -20.64 -0.30 7.92
C LEU A 23 -19.68 -0.85 8.99
N ALA A 24 -20.03 -0.68 10.28
CA ALA A 24 -19.28 -1.23 11.40
C ALA A 24 -19.57 -2.73 11.67
N ARG A 25 -20.50 -3.34 10.93
CA ARG A 25 -20.82 -4.76 11.07
C ARG A 25 -19.72 -5.59 10.40
N THR A 26 -18.66 -5.87 11.15
CA THR A 26 -17.68 -6.89 10.78
C THR A 26 -18.38 -8.24 10.67
N PRO A 27 -18.20 -8.99 9.56
CA PRO A 27 -18.65 -10.37 9.50
C PRO A 27 -17.89 -11.15 10.58
N GLU A 28 -18.60 -11.69 11.57
CA GLU A 28 -18.02 -12.72 12.41
C GLU A 28 -17.78 -13.93 11.51
N GLU A 29 -16.51 -14.17 11.19
CA GLU A 29 -16.09 -15.46 10.65
C GLU A 29 -16.55 -16.52 11.64
N THR A 30 -17.58 -17.25 11.24
CA THR A 30 -18.03 -18.44 11.94
C THR A 30 -16.90 -19.45 11.84
N VAL A 31 -16.05 -19.47 12.87
CA VAL A 31 -15.04 -20.52 13.04
C VAL A 31 -15.80 -21.82 13.22
N THR A 32 -16.03 -22.49 12.10
CA THR A 32 -16.41 -23.89 12.08
C THR A 32 -15.20 -24.62 12.67
N ALA A 33 -15.35 -25.08 13.91
CA ALA A 33 -14.36 -25.91 14.59
C ALA A 33 -14.19 -27.21 13.79
N THR A 34 -13.26 -27.19 12.84
CA THR A 34 -12.65 -28.41 12.31
C THR A 34 -12.07 -29.14 13.52
N PRO A 35 -12.36 -30.44 13.71
CA PRO A 35 -11.75 -31.18 14.80
C PRO A 35 -10.25 -31.12 14.60
N VAL A 36 -9.56 -30.49 15.56
CA VAL A 36 -8.11 -30.54 15.67
C VAL A 36 -7.78 -32.02 15.86
N ALA A 37 -7.38 -32.68 14.77
CA ALA A 37 -6.53 -33.85 14.87
C ALA A 37 -5.33 -33.37 15.68
N ALA A 38 -5.25 -33.81 16.93
CA ALA A 38 -4.12 -33.57 17.79
C ALA A 38 -2.89 -34.21 17.13
N THR A 39 -2.19 -33.44 16.31
CA THR A 39 -0.78 -33.70 16.04
C THR A 39 -0.11 -33.50 17.39
N THR A 40 0.19 -34.61 18.05
CA THR A 40 1.14 -34.66 19.16
C THR A 40 2.41 -33.96 18.67
N ALA A 41 2.57 -32.69 19.03
CA ALA A 41 3.83 -31.98 18.91
C ALA A 41 4.78 -32.62 19.92
N ALA A 42 5.46 -33.68 19.48
CA ALA A 42 6.71 -34.07 20.10
C ALA A 42 7.61 -32.82 20.13
N PRO A 43 8.39 -32.58 21.21
CA PRO A 43 9.30 -31.45 21.27
C PRO A 43 10.25 -31.55 20.08
N GLN A 44 10.04 -30.71 19.07
CA GLN A 44 10.90 -30.68 17.91
C GLN A 44 12.26 -30.22 18.42
N GLY A 45 13.24 -31.10 18.30
CA GLY A 45 14.63 -30.79 18.59
C GLY A 45 15.10 -29.60 17.75
N LEU A 46 16.27 -29.06 18.10
CA LEU A 46 16.91 -27.98 17.36
C LEU A 46 16.82 -28.24 15.85
N PRO A 47 16.37 -27.25 15.05
CA PRO A 47 16.22 -27.42 13.62
C PRO A 47 17.55 -27.86 13.02
N SER A 48 17.49 -28.84 12.13
CA SER A 48 18.70 -29.34 11.48
C SER A 48 19.33 -28.22 10.63
N PRO A 49 20.66 -28.21 10.46
CA PRO A 49 21.33 -27.24 9.60
C PRO A 49 20.76 -27.17 8.18
N GLN A 50 20.20 -28.27 7.67
CA GLN A 50 19.56 -28.35 6.35
C GLN A 50 18.18 -27.67 6.30
N GLU A 51 17.39 -27.73 7.38
CA GLU A 51 16.11 -27.00 7.47
C GLU A 51 16.37 -25.49 7.58
N VAL A 52 17.38 -25.09 8.35
CA VAL A 52 17.81 -23.68 8.42
C VAL A 52 18.29 -23.20 7.06
N ALA A 53 19.14 -23.96 6.36
CA ALA A 53 19.61 -23.61 5.03
C ALA A 53 18.45 -23.47 4.02
N SER A 54 17.49 -24.39 4.05
CA SER A 54 16.31 -24.37 3.18
C SER A 54 15.38 -23.19 3.47
N ALA A 55 15.22 -22.82 4.75
CA ALA A 55 14.44 -21.64 5.14
C ALA A 55 15.10 -20.33 4.72
N ILE A 56 16.44 -20.25 4.78
CA ILE A 56 17.21 -19.09 4.31
C ILE A 56 17.13 -18.95 2.78
N GLU A 57 17.25 -20.05 2.03
CA GLU A 57 17.05 -20.10 0.57
C GLU A 57 15.64 -19.63 0.19
N LYS A 58 14.60 -20.14 0.87
CA LYS A 58 13.20 -19.77 0.62
C LYS A 58 12.92 -18.29 0.93
N SER A 59 13.53 -17.77 1.99
CA SER A 59 13.46 -16.36 2.41
C SER A 59 14.03 -15.39 1.35
N LYS A 60 15.06 -15.81 0.59
CA LYS A 60 15.67 -14.96 -0.45
C LYS A 60 14.74 -14.68 -1.64
N THR A 61 13.78 -15.57 -1.91
CA THR A 61 13.09 -15.56 -3.21
C THR A 61 11.63 -15.13 -3.12
N ASP A 62 10.88 -15.49 -2.06
CA ASP A 62 9.41 -15.35 -2.08
C ASP A 62 8.82 -14.37 -1.06
N THR A 63 9.56 -13.97 -0.01
CA THR A 63 8.97 -13.23 1.13
C THR A 63 9.61 -11.89 1.42
N ARG A 64 10.46 -11.36 0.53
CA ARG A 64 11.10 -10.06 0.76
C ARG A 64 10.12 -8.93 0.46
N PHE A 65 9.97 -8.01 1.42
CA PHE A 65 9.24 -6.76 1.25
C PHE A 65 9.74 -6.02 0.00
N LYS A 66 8.80 -5.66 -0.89
CA LYS A 66 9.06 -4.90 -2.12
C LYS A 66 8.64 -3.46 -1.88
N THR A 67 9.58 -2.56 -2.05
CA THR A 67 9.42 -1.10 -1.93
C THR A 67 8.91 -0.47 -3.22
N GLY A 68 8.97 -1.19 -4.35
CA GLY A 68 8.70 -0.65 -5.68
C GLY A 68 9.88 0.13 -6.27
N ARG A 69 11.01 0.21 -5.55
CA ARG A 69 12.25 0.88 -6.00
C ARG A 69 13.30 -0.11 -6.50
N GLU A 70 13.02 -1.41 -6.46
CA GLU A 70 14.01 -2.45 -6.82
C GLU A 70 14.48 -2.38 -8.27
N SER A 71 13.65 -1.83 -9.16
CA SER A 71 13.90 -1.73 -10.60
C SER A 71 14.24 -0.31 -11.05
N MET A 72 14.53 0.60 -10.13
CA MET A 72 14.79 2.01 -10.44
C MET A 72 16.29 2.24 -10.71
N PRO A 73 16.66 3.20 -11.58
CA PRO A 73 18.05 3.44 -11.96
C PRO A 73 18.93 3.73 -10.77
N LYS A 74 20.21 3.36 -10.84
CA LYS A 74 21.15 3.53 -9.72
C LYS A 74 21.41 5.00 -9.44
N SER A 75 21.42 5.87 -10.45
CA SER A 75 21.61 7.31 -10.23
C SER A 75 20.46 7.96 -9.46
N LEU A 76 19.28 7.31 -9.41
CA LEU A 76 18.12 7.79 -8.65
C LEU A 76 17.97 7.08 -7.30
N MET A 77 18.80 6.06 -7.03
CA MET A 77 18.77 5.36 -5.74
C MET A 77 19.19 6.32 -4.63
N ASP A 78 18.47 6.25 -3.51
CA ASP A 78 18.75 7.05 -2.31
C ASP A 78 18.73 8.58 -2.53
N THR A 79 18.13 9.05 -3.62
CA THR A 79 17.87 10.47 -3.89
C THR A 79 16.38 10.79 -3.79
N GLU A 80 16.09 12.07 -3.55
CA GLU A 80 14.74 12.64 -3.68
C GLU A 80 14.58 13.30 -5.04
N VAL A 81 13.33 13.40 -5.51
CA VAL A 81 13.02 14.03 -6.79
C VAL A 81 13.34 15.53 -6.69
N ASP A 82 14.10 16.04 -7.65
CA ASP A 82 14.37 17.48 -7.75
C ASP A 82 13.18 18.21 -8.40
N GLY A 83 12.83 19.38 -7.87
CA GLY A 83 11.65 20.14 -8.29
C GLY A 83 10.31 19.61 -7.77
N ALA A 84 9.22 20.20 -8.26
CA ALA A 84 7.86 19.93 -7.85
C ALA A 84 6.87 20.23 -8.98
N LEU A 85 5.81 19.43 -9.05
CA LEU A 85 4.67 19.64 -9.95
C LEU A 85 3.50 20.17 -9.14
N GLU A 86 3.39 21.50 -9.06
CA GLU A 86 2.35 22.18 -8.30
C GLU A 86 1.07 22.36 -9.13
N VAL A 87 -0.08 22.28 -8.47
CA VAL A 87 -1.38 22.49 -9.10
C VAL A 87 -2.10 23.70 -8.49
N ASP A 88 -2.85 24.41 -9.32
CA ASP A 88 -3.72 25.50 -8.87
C ASP A 88 -4.98 24.96 -8.17
N LYS A 89 -5.85 25.87 -7.71
CA LYS A 89 -7.10 25.53 -7.02
C LYS A 89 -8.08 24.72 -7.89
N ASN A 90 -7.89 24.74 -9.20
CA ASN A 90 -8.74 24.08 -10.18
C ASN A 90 -8.12 22.74 -10.62
N GLY A 91 -6.94 22.38 -10.11
CA GLY A 91 -6.20 21.17 -10.47
C GLY A 91 -5.36 21.31 -11.74
N ASN A 92 -5.16 22.52 -12.27
CA ASN A 92 -4.28 22.73 -13.42
C ASN A 92 -2.83 22.82 -12.96
N LEU A 93 -1.92 22.26 -13.75
CA LEU A 93 -0.48 22.37 -13.51
C LEU A 93 -0.05 23.85 -13.58
N ILE A 94 0.64 24.32 -12.54
CA ILE A 94 1.26 25.65 -12.51
C ILE A 94 2.56 25.59 -13.31
N ILE A 95 2.66 26.40 -14.37
CA ILE A 95 3.85 26.43 -15.22
C ILE A 95 4.98 27.16 -14.50
N SER A 96 6.00 26.41 -14.08
CA SER A 96 7.16 26.92 -13.34
C SER A 96 8.46 26.24 -13.80
N GLN A 97 9.60 26.77 -13.35
CA GLN A 97 10.91 26.17 -13.60
C GLN A 97 11.04 24.76 -12.99
N SER A 98 10.31 24.49 -11.91
CA SER A 98 10.33 23.22 -11.18
C SER A 98 9.88 22.04 -12.04
N ILE A 99 9.01 22.28 -13.03
CA ILE A 99 8.63 21.26 -14.02
C ILE A 99 9.86 20.75 -14.76
N ARG A 100 10.71 21.66 -15.26
CA ARG A 100 11.95 21.29 -15.96
C ARG A 100 12.89 20.51 -15.05
N GLN A 101 13.08 20.97 -13.82
CA GLN A 101 13.94 20.30 -12.83
C GLN A 101 13.49 18.86 -12.59
N THR A 102 12.18 18.64 -12.46
CA THR A 102 11.60 17.30 -12.30
C THR A 102 11.91 16.41 -13.49
N PHE A 103 11.76 16.90 -14.73
CA PHE A 103 12.15 16.11 -15.90
C PHE A 103 13.66 15.89 -15.99
N ASP A 104 14.47 16.91 -15.78
CA ASP A 104 15.94 16.81 -15.84
C ASP A 104 16.48 15.78 -14.83
N TYR A 105 15.87 15.66 -13.65
CA TYR A 105 16.18 14.63 -12.66
C TYR A 105 15.97 13.21 -13.23
N PHE A 106 14.81 12.91 -13.81
CA PHE A 106 14.57 11.58 -14.38
C PHE A 106 15.38 11.33 -15.66
N LEU A 107 15.62 12.37 -16.47
CA LEU A 107 16.46 12.28 -17.67
C LEU A 107 17.95 12.11 -17.32
N SER A 108 18.37 12.42 -16.08
CA SER A 108 19.73 12.10 -15.63
C SER A 108 20.03 10.60 -15.61
N ALA A 109 18.99 9.74 -15.59
CA ALA A 109 19.11 8.30 -15.68
C ALA A 109 19.22 7.77 -17.13
N ILE A 110 19.26 8.64 -18.14
CA ILE A 110 19.46 8.22 -19.54
C ILE A 110 20.78 7.46 -19.67
N GLY A 111 20.70 6.27 -20.29
CA GLY A 111 21.84 5.37 -20.47
C GLY A 111 21.96 4.29 -19.41
N GLU A 112 21.16 4.34 -18.33
CA GLU A 112 21.01 3.23 -17.39
C GLU A 112 19.83 2.31 -17.74
N GLU A 113 18.80 2.86 -18.38
CA GLU A 113 17.61 2.13 -18.84
C GLU A 113 17.50 2.16 -20.37
N ASP A 114 16.71 1.24 -20.92
CA ASP A 114 16.31 1.30 -22.32
C ASP A 114 15.49 2.58 -22.57
N LEU A 115 15.68 3.20 -23.74
CA LEU A 115 14.96 4.42 -24.09
C LEU A 115 13.45 4.24 -24.01
N THR A 116 12.91 3.07 -24.33
CA THR A 116 11.46 2.80 -24.24
C THR A 116 10.91 2.81 -22.81
N THR A 117 11.78 2.72 -21.79
CA THR A 117 11.40 2.88 -20.39
C THR A 117 11.32 4.37 -19.98
N ILE A 118 12.04 5.25 -20.69
CA ILE A 118 12.19 6.68 -20.35
C ILE A 118 11.29 7.59 -21.21
N VAL A 119 11.12 7.28 -22.51
CA VAL A 119 10.37 8.10 -23.50
C VAL A 119 9.12 7.41 -24.03
#